data_AF-A0A167MBC9-F1
#
_entry.id   AF-A0A167MBC9-F1
#
_cell.length_a   1.000
_cell.length_b   1.000
_cell.length_c   1.000
_cell.angle_alpha   90.00
_cell.angle_beta   90.00
_cell.angle_gamma   90.00
#
_symmetry.space_group_name_H-M   'P 1'
#
loop_
_entity.id
_entity.type
_entity.pdbx_description
1 polymer ?
#
loop_
_entity_poly.entity_id
_entity_poly.type
_entity_poly.pdbx_seq_one_letter_code
_entity_poly.pdbx_strand_id
1 'polypeptide(L)' 'MGNTPLHLAMESAHAEAAVTLIEAGADRSRTNVDGETAEELEGVGGQEQKRARQYLVSRVGPPDE' A
#
# COMPACT_ATOMS: atom_id res chain seq x y z
N MET A 1 12.01 -3.84 11.99
CA MET A 1 10.53 -3.79 12.11
C MET A 1 10.16 -2.33 11.99
N GLY A 2 9.22 -1.98 11.11
CA GLY A 2 8.87 -0.59 10.78
C GLY A 2 8.29 -0.45 9.38
N ASN A 3 7.91 0.76 9.01
CA ASN A 3 7.33 1.06 7.70
C ASN A 3 8.35 0.79 6.58
N THR A 4 7.92 0.04 5.57
CA THR A 4 8.65 -0.13 4.31
C THR A 4 8.37 1.06 3.38
N PRO A 5 9.10 1.22 2.27
CA PRO A 5 8.73 2.21 1.25
C PRO A 5 7.27 2.08 0.77
N LEU A 6 6.74 0.85 0.72
CA LEU A 6 5.34 0.62 0.35
C LEU A 6 4.36 1.14 1.42
N HIS A 7 4.70 0.98 2.71
CA HIS A 7 3.90 1.58 3.80
C HIS A 7 3.86 3.10 3.68
N LEU A 8 5.00 3.76 3.45
CA LEU A 8 5.05 5.22 3.32
C LEU A 8 4.28 5.73 2.09
N ALA A 9 4.33 4.99 0.98
CA ALA A 9 3.56 5.32 -0.21
C ALA A 9 2.05 5.21 0.06
N MET A 10 1.60 4.16 0.76
CA MET A 10 0.20 4.00 1.13
C MET A 10 -0.25 4.97 2.22
N GLU A 11 0.60 5.31 3.18
CA GLU A 11 0.34 6.32 4.21
C GLU A 11 0.01 7.68 3.59
N SER A 12 0.68 8.02 2.47
CA SER A 12 0.52 9.29 1.74
C SER A 12 -0.42 9.21 0.51
N ALA A 13 -1.18 8.11 0.35
CA ALA A 13 -2.01 7.85 -0.83
C ALA A 13 -1.30 7.99 -2.19
N HIS A 14 0.02 7.76 -2.24
CA HIS A 14 0.84 7.82 -3.45
C HIS A 14 0.71 6.52 -4.26
N ALA A 15 -0.46 6.34 -4.86
CA ALA A 15 -0.85 5.09 -5.53
C ALA A 15 0.09 4.69 -6.68
N GLU A 16 0.57 5.64 -7.49
CA GLU A 16 1.52 5.36 -8.58
C GLU A 16 2.88 4.85 -8.05
N ALA A 17 3.37 5.44 -6.96
CA ALA A 17 4.60 5.01 -6.31
C ALA A 17 4.42 3.62 -5.70
N ALA A 18 3.28 3.37 -5.05
CA ALA A 18 2.95 2.07 -4.50
C ALA A 18 2.88 0.97 -5.58
N VAL A 19 2.22 1.24 -6.72
CA VAL A 19 2.21 0.34 -7.90
C VAL A 19 3.63 0.08 -8.40
N THR A 20 4.44 1.13 -8.57
CA THR A 20 5.83 1.00 -9.03
C THR A 20 6.65 0.12 -8.09
N LEU A 21 6.47 0.27 -6.78
CA LEU A 21 7.14 -0.56 -5.78
C LEU A 21 6.70 -2.03 -5.87
N ILE A 22 5.41 -2.30 -6.01
CA ILE A 22 4.87 -3.67 -6.15
C ILE A 22 5.40 -4.32 -7.43
N GLU A 23 5.36 -3.64 -8.56
CA GLU A 23 5.90 -4.13 -9.84
C GLU A 23 7.42 -4.36 -9.78
N ALA A 24 8.14 -3.59 -8.95
CA ALA A 24 9.57 -3.78 -8.68
C ALA A 24 9.87 -4.92 -7.68
N GLY A 25 8.85 -5.63 -7.18
CA GLY A 25 8.99 -6.77 -6.28
C GLY A 25 8.96 -6.43 -4.79
N ALA A 26 8.37 -5.30 -4.40
CA ALA A 26 8.11 -5.03 -2.99
C ALA A 26 7.17 -6.09 -2.39
N ASP A 27 7.56 -6.64 -1.24
CA ASP A 27 6.76 -7.59 -0.49
C ASP A 27 5.54 -6.89 0.15
N ARG A 28 4.37 -7.17 -0.42
CA ARG A 28 3.07 -6.63 -0.04
C ARG A 28 2.52 -7.23 1.26
N SER A 29 2.99 -8.42 1.63
CA SER A 29 2.59 -9.14 2.85
C SER A 29 3.37 -8.71 4.10
N ARG A 30 4.46 -7.94 3.92
CA ARG A 30 5.31 -7.52 5.01
C ARG A 30 4.58 -6.55 5.93
N THR A 31 4.56 -6.87 7.22
CA THR A 31 3.96 -6.02 8.25
C THR A 31 4.97 -5.06 8.91
N ASN A 32 4.48 -3.92 9.39
CA ASN A 32 5.23 -2.94 10.18
C ASN A 32 5.30 -3.35 11.67
N VAL A 33 5.62 -2.41 12.57
CA VAL A 33 5.70 -2.67 14.03
C VAL A 33 4.33 -2.90 14.67
N ASP A 34 3.27 -2.39 14.06
CA ASP A 34 1.89 -2.48 14.54
C ASP A 34 1.18 -3.74 14.02
N GLY A 35 1.88 -4.54 13.19
CA GLY A 35 1.33 -5.76 12.59
C GLY A 35 0.50 -5.50 11.33
N GLU A 36 0.55 -4.29 10.79
CA GLU A 36 -0.20 -3.88 9.59
C GLU A 36 0.67 -4.01 8.34
N THR A 37 0.10 -4.53 7.26
CA THR A 37 0.61 -4.38 5.90
C THR A 37 0.39 -2.96 5.39
N ALA A 38 1.07 -2.61 4.30
CA ALA A 38 0.95 -1.27 3.73
C ALA A 38 -0.49 -0.88 3.34
N GLU A 39 -1.33 -1.82 2.91
CA GLU A 39 -2.70 -1.52 2.46
C GLU A 39 -3.73 -1.47 3.58
N GLU A 40 -3.40 -2.02 4.75
CA GLU A 40 -4.20 -1.96 5.98
C GLU A 40 -4.14 -0.56 6.63
N LEU A 41 -3.04 0.17 6.47
CA LEU A 41 -2.88 1.53 7.00
C LEU A 41 -4.03 2.46 6.61
N GLU A 42 -4.54 3.25 7.56
CA GLU A 42 -5.60 4.25 7.29
C GLU A 42 -5.16 5.28 6.22
N GLY A 43 -3.87 5.64 6.21
CA GLY A 43 -3.28 6.65 5.34
C GLY A 43 -3.90 8.03 5.54
N VAL A 44 -4.20 8.72 4.44
CA VAL A 44 -4.89 10.03 4.49
C VAL A 44 -6.40 9.92 4.74
N GLY A 45 -6.93 8.70 4.84
CA GLY A 45 -8.35 8.42 5.01
C GLY A 45 -9.25 8.85 3.83
N GLY A 46 -10.55 8.90 4.09
CA GLY A 46 -11.53 9.49 3.17
C GLY A 46 -11.62 8.84 1.77
N GLN A 47 -11.95 9.65 0.76
CA GLN A 47 -12.09 9.19 -0.63
C GLN A 47 -10.74 9.01 -1.32
N GLU A 48 -9.73 9.74 -0.89
CA GLU A 48 -8.39 9.69 -1.48
C GLU A 48 -7.74 8.33 -1.24
N GLN A 49 -7.74 7.84 0.00
CA GLN A 49 -7.20 6.51 0.30
C GLN A 49 -7.98 5.39 -0.40
N LYS A 50 -9.32 5.52 -0.49
CA LYS A 50 -10.16 4.54 -1.20
C LYS A 50 -9.80 4.45 -2.68
N ARG A 51 -9.54 5.60 -3.32
CA ARG A 51 -9.09 5.66 -4.71
C ARG A 51 -7.69 5.07 -4.87
N ALA A 52 -6.78 5.34 -3.95
CA ALA A 52 -5.45 4.74 -3.98
C ALA A 52 -5.53 3.20 -3.93
N ARG A 53 -6.28 2.62 -2.99
CA ARG A 53 -6.48 1.16 -2.92
C ARG A 53 -7.13 0.60 -4.19
N GLN A 54 -8.18 1.23 -4.71
CA GLN A 54 -8.80 0.80 -5.97
C GLN A 54 -7.83 0.86 -7.15
N TYR A 55 -6.95 1.87 -7.18
CA TYR A 55 -5.93 1.99 -8.21
C TYR A 55 -4.92 0.84 -8.15
N LEU A 56 -4.45 0.47 -6.95
CA LEU A 56 -3.58 -0.70 -6.78
C LEU A 56 -4.28 -1.98 -7.28
N VAL A 57 -5.51 -2.24 -6.83
CA VAL A 57 -6.27 -3.41 -7.28
C VAL A 57 -6.43 -3.45 -8.80
N SER A 58 -6.68 -2.29 -9.43
CA SER A 58 -6.81 -2.18 -10.88
C SER A 58 -5.50 -2.45 -11.64
N ARG A 59 -4.34 -2.17 -11.05
CA ARG A 59 -3.04 -2.21 -11.75
C ARG A 59 -2.27 -3.50 -11.48
N VAL A 60 -2.27 -3.93 -10.22
CA VAL A 60 -1.44 -5.05 -9.73
C VAL A 60 -2.26 -6.16 -9.07
N GLY A 61 -3.60 -6.07 -9.12
CA GLY A 61 -4.51 -7.07 -8.55
C GLY A 61 -4.78 -6.89 -7.05
N PRO A 62 -5.74 -7.65 -6.49
CA PRO A 62 -5.98 -7.67 -5.05
C PRO A 62 -4.74 -8.18 -4.29
N PRO A 63 -4.57 -7.82 -3.00
CA PRO A 63 -3.54 -8.43 -2.17
C PRO A 63 -3.79 -9.93 -2.05
N ASP A 64 -2.70 -10.70 -1.95
CA ASP A 64 -2.78 -12.14 -1.69
C ASP A 64 -3.36 -12.37 -0.27
N GLU A 65 -4.28 -13.33 -0.13
CA GLU A 65 -4.91 -13.74 1.14
C GLU A 65 -3.98 -14.54 2.05
#